data_AF-A0A1D7U8W8-F1
#
_entry.id   AF-A0A1D7U8W8-F1
#
_cell.length_a   1.000
_cell.length_b   1.000
_cell.length_c   1.000
_cell.angle_alpha   90.00
_cell.angle_beta   90.00
_cell.angle_gamma   90.00
#
_symmetry.space_group_name_H-M   'P 1'
#
loop_
_entity.id
_entity.type
_entity.pdbx_description
1 polymer ?
#
loop_
_entity_poly.entity_id
_entity_poly.type
_entity_poly.pdbx_seq_one_letter_code
_entity_poly.pdbx_strand_id
1 'polypeptide(L)'
;MAVRLPPDIEALVTARVSSGEFSSPEDVVRSAMAPWIERERLREAALVQVRAKIAEGDADETDLTSSAVRKHLDEVAAALLRHDPDAA
;
A
#
# COMPACT_ATOMS: atom_id res chain seq x y z
N MET A 1 8.40 16.04 22.82
CA MET A 1 6.97 15.85 23.15
C MET A 1 6.90 14.75 24.19
N ALA A 2 6.19 14.95 25.31
CA ALA A 2 6.05 13.94 26.34
C ALA A 2 4.77 13.12 26.09
N VAL A 3 4.90 11.80 25.98
CA VAL A 3 3.78 10.87 25.81
C VAL A 3 3.72 9.99 27.05
N ARG A 4 2.54 9.83 27.65
CA ARG A 4 2.36 8.90 28.75
C ARG A 4 2.19 7.50 28.20
N LEU A 5 3.04 6.58 28.63
CA LEU A 5 2.96 5.20 28.22
C LEU A 5 2.10 4.43 29.23
N PRO A 6 1.35 3.41 28.78
CA PRO A 6 0.76 2.43 29.67
C PRO A 6 1.83 1.74 30.54
N PRO A 7 1.54 1.38 31.81
CA PRO A 7 2.54 0.84 32.75
C PRO A 7 3.24 -0.44 32.26
N ASP A 8 2.53 -1.28 31.52
CA ASP A 8 3.06 -2.49 30.89
C ASP A 8 4.09 -2.17 29.80
N ILE A 9 3.86 -1.12 29.02
CA ILE A 9 4.81 -0.64 28.01
C ILE A 9 6.03 0.01 28.66
N GLU A 10 5.85 0.80 29.73
CA GLU A 10 6.98 1.37 30.49
C GLU A 10 7.91 0.28 31.04
N ALA A 11 7.34 -0.80 31.59
CA ALA A 11 8.10 -1.94 32.08
C ALA A 11 8.89 -2.63 30.95
N LEU A 12 8.26 -2.83 29.79
CA LEU A 12 8.91 -3.41 28.62
C LEU A 12 10.08 -2.53 28.11
N VAL A 13 9.84 -1.22 27.97
CA VAL A 13 10.88 -0.27 27.52
C VAL A 13 12.05 -0.25 28.49
N THR A 14 11.77 -0.22 29.80
CA THR A 14 12.80 -0.25 30.83
C THR A 14 13.63 -1.54 30.77
N ALA A 15 12.99 -2.70 30.58
CA ALA A 15 13.68 -3.98 30.46
C ALA A 15 14.58 -4.06 29.22
N ARG A 16 14.15 -3.47 28.11
CA ARG A 16 14.92 -3.43 26.86
C ARG A 16 16.17 -2.56 26.98
N VAL A 17 16.06 -1.40 27.64
CA VAL A 17 17.23 -0.55 27.92
C VAL A 17 18.18 -1.21 28.92
N SER A 18 17.66 -1.80 30.01
CA SER A 18 18.50 -2.43 31.03
C SER A 18 19.25 -3.67 30.52
N SER A 19 18.72 -4.33 29.50
CA SER A 19 19.40 -5.43 28.81
C SER A 19 20.60 -5.00 27.95
N GLY A 20 20.75 -3.70 27.68
CA GLY A 20 21.77 -3.16 26.79
C GLY A 20 21.42 -3.25 25.30
N GLU A 21 20.24 -3.78 24.94
CA GLU A 21 19.77 -3.83 23.55
C GLU A 21 19.56 -2.43 22.95
N PHE A 22 19.19 -1.45 23.78
CA PHE A 22 18.99 -0.06 23.39
C PHE A 22 19.67 0.91 24.36
N SER A 23 20.19 2.02 23.82
CA SER A 23 20.84 3.09 24.58
C SER A 23 19.89 4.00 25.34
N SER A 24 18.63 4.11 24.91
CA SER A 24 17.64 4.99 25.50
C SER A 24 16.20 4.50 25.31
N PRO A 25 15.25 4.90 26.18
CA PRO A 25 13.81 4.64 25.99
C PRO A 25 13.29 5.13 24.63
N GLU A 26 13.78 6.28 24.16
CA GLU A 26 13.39 6.87 22.88
C GLU A 26 13.78 5.99 21.69
N ASP A 27 14.94 5.33 21.76
CA ASP A 27 15.39 4.41 20.71
C ASP A 27 14.50 3.16 20.63
N VAL A 28 14.05 2.65 21.79
CA VAL A 28 13.09 1.53 21.84
C VAL A 28 11.79 1.92 21.15
N VAL A 29 11.24 3.08 21.50
CA VAL A 29 9.97 3.56 20.92
C VAL A 29 10.12 3.83 19.43
N ARG A 30 11.22 4.46 18.99
CA ARG A 30 11.50 4.69 17.57
C ARG A 30 11.56 3.37 16.81
N SER A 31 12.28 2.38 17.33
CA SER A 31 12.39 1.06 16.73
C SER A 31 11.04 0.35 16.67
N ALA A 32 10.23 0.44 17.72
CA ALA A 32 8.90 -0.16 17.77
C ALA A 32 7.92 0.50 16.78
N MET A 33 8.04 1.82 16.56
CA MET A 33 7.18 2.57 15.64
C MET A 33 7.61 2.43 14.18
N ALA A 34 8.88 2.13 13.87
CA ALA A 34 9.39 2.11 12.50
C ALA A 34 8.56 1.26 11.52
N PRO A 35 8.13 0.02 11.86
CA PRO A 35 7.29 -0.78 10.97
C PRO A 35 5.91 -0.17 10.72
N TRP A 36 5.34 0.51 11.73
CA TRP A 36 4.05 1.19 11.59
C TRP A 36 4.18 2.43 10.70
N ILE A 37 5.24 3.23 10.89
CA ILE A 37 5.53 4.41 10.05
C ILE A 37 5.70 4.00 8.59
N GLU A 38 6.46 2.96 8.30
CA GLU A 38 6.65 2.52 6.91
C GLU A 38 5.35 2.02 6.30
N ARG A 39 4.54 1.27 7.06
CA ARG A 39 3.22 0.85 6.60
C ARG A 39 2.33 2.04 6.29
N GLU A 40 2.35 3.07 7.12
CA GLU A 40 1.54 4.27 6.93
C GLU A 40 1.99 5.03 5.67
N ARG A 41 3.30 5.15 5.45
CA ARG A 41 3.87 5.74 4.23
C ARG A 41 3.43 5.00 2.97
N LEU A 42 3.46 3.67 2.99
CA LEU A 42 3.00 2.84 1.86
C LEU A 42 1.49 2.98 1.64
N ARG A 43 0.71 3.04 2.73
CA ARG A 43 -0.74 3.25 2.68
C ARG A 43 -1.09 4.59 2.04
N GLU A 44 -0.40 5.66 2.42
CA GLU A 44 -0.58 6.99 1.85
C GLU A 44 -0.22 7.01 0.35
N ALA A 45 0.92 6.41 -0.01
CA ALA A 45 1.32 6.31 -1.42
C ALA A 45 0.30 5.56 -2.27
N ALA A 46 -0.24 4.44 -1.77
CA ALA A 46 -1.29 3.68 -2.44
C ALA A 46 -2.58 4.52 -2.59
N LEU A 47 -2.97 5.27 -1.57
CA LEU A 47 -4.15 6.15 -1.64
C LEU A 47 -3.98 7.27 -2.67
N VAL A 48 -2.79 7.85 -2.77
CA VAL A 48 -2.49 8.86 -3.80
C VAL A 48 -2.66 8.27 -5.20
N GLN A 49 -2.13 7.06 -5.44
CA GLN A 49 -2.28 6.38 -6.73
C GLN A 49 -3.73 6.06 -7.07
N VAL A 50 -4.50 5.55 -6.10
CA VAL A 50 -5.93 5.24 -6.30
C VAL A 50 -6.71 6.51 -6.62
N ARG A 51 -6.48 7.61 -5.88
CA ARG A 51 -7.13 8.90 -6.15
C ARG A 51 -6.79 9.46 -7.53
N ALA A 52 -5.54 9.30 -7.97
CA ALA A 52 -5.14 9.72 -9.31
C ALA A 52 -5.88 8.93 -10.39
N LYS A 53 -5.99 7.60 -10.24
CA LYS A 53 -6.73 6.75 -11.19
C LYS A 53 -8.24 7.05 -11.23
N ILE A 54 -8.81 7.36 -10.07
CA ILE A 54 -10.22 7.79 -10.00
C ILE A 54 -10.39 9.11 -10.75
N ALA A 55 -9.53 10.11 -10.49
CA ALA A 55 -9.59 11.39 -11.19
C ALA A 55 -9.36 11.27 -12.70
N GLU A 56 -8.50 10.35 -13.14
CA GLU A 56 -8.31 10.00 -14.55
C GLU A 56 -9.59 9.43 -15.17
N GLY A 57 -10.24 8.48 -14.48
CA GLY A 57 -11.52 7.91 -14.93
C GLY A 57 -12.67 8.92 -14.92
N ASP A 58 -12.75 9.79 -13.92
CA ASP A 58 -13.77 10.85 -13.83
C ASP A 58 -13.61 11.91 -14.93
N ALA A 59 -12.39 12.09 -15.45
CA ALA A 59 -12.10 13.00 -16.55
C ALA A 59 -12.32 12.35 -17.94
N ASP A 60 -12.50 11.03 -18.01
CA ASP A 60 -12.83 10.34 -19.26
C ASP A 60 -14.30 10.60 -19.61
N GLU A 61 -14.53 11.30 -20.71
CA GLU A 61 -15.87 11.62 -21.21
C GLU A 61 -16.58 10.42 -21.87
N THR A 62 -15.89 9.28 -21.99
CA THR A 62 -16.40 8.09 -22.67
C THR A 62 -17.31 7.26 -21.77
N ASP A 63 -18.61 7.25 -22.05
CA ASP A 63 -19.53 6.30 -21.43
C ASP A 63 -19.57 4.98 -22.22
N LEU A 64 -19.00 3.92 -21.64
CA LEU A 64 -18.93 2.60 -22.26
C LEU A 64 -19.95 1.66 -21.65
N THR A 65 -20.80 1.09 -22.52
CA THR A 65 -21.69 0.00 -22.14
C THR A 65 -20.92 -1.33 -22.02
N SER A 66 -21.41 -2.23 -21.17
CA SER A 66 -20.80 -3.55 -20.98
C SER A 66 -20.73 -4.38 -22.28
N SER A 67 -21.66 -4.18 -23.23
CA SER A 67 -21.64 -4.85 -24.54
C SER A 67 -20.54 -4.31 -25.45
N ALA A 68 -20.28 -3.00 -25.43
CA ALA A 68 -19.20 -2.37 -26.17
C ALA A 68 -17.82 -2.85 -25.64
N VAL A 69 -17.67 -2.93 -24.32
CA VAL A 69 -16.45 -3.48 -23.69
C VAL A 69 -16.24 -4.92 -24.10
N ARG A 70 -17.27 -5.77 -24.04
CA ARG A 70 -17.15 -7.19 -24.43
C ARG A 70 -16.74 -7.34 -25.90
N LYS A 71 -17.40 -6.61 -26.80
CA LYS A 71 -17.06 -6.64 -28.23
C LYS A 71 -15.59 -6.26 -28.47
N HIS A 72 -15.11 -5.20 -27.81
CA HIS A 72 -13.72 -4.78 -27.92
C HIS A 72 -12.74 -5.86 -27.42
N LEU A 73 -13.03 -6.49 -26.29
CA LEU A 73 -12.21 -7.56 -25.74
C LEU A 73 -12.17 -8.80 -26.67
N ASP A 74 -13.31 -9.16 -27.29
CA ASP A 74 -13.37 -10.26 -28.27
C ASP A 74 -12.53 -9.94 -29.51
N GLU A 75 -12.53 -8.69 -29.97
CA GLU A 75 -11.71 -8.21 -31.10
C GLU A 75 -10.20 -8.27 -30.77
N VAL A 76 -9.81 -7.86 -29.56
CA VAL A 76 -8.43 -7.94 -29.07
C VAL A 76 -7.97 -9.40 -28.96
N ALA A 77 -8.79 -10.27 -28.38
CA ALA A 77 -8.48 -11.71 -28.27
C ALA A 77 -8.27 -12.35 -29.66
N ALA A 78 -9.16 -12.05 -30.62
CA ALA A 78 -9.01 -12.54 -31.98
C ALA A 78 -7.75 -11.98 -32.67
N ALA A 79 -7.34 -10.75 -32.35
CA ALA A 79 -6.10 -10.16 -32.88
C ALA A 79 -4.84 -10.85 -32.33
N LEU A 80 -4.83 -11.22 -31.04
CA LEU A 80 -3.72 -11.92 -30.43
C LEU A 80 -3.55 -13.34 -30.99
N LEU A 81 -4.65 -14.08 -31.19
CA LEU A 81 -4.62 -15.43 -31.77
C LEU A 81 -4.13 -15.46 -33.22
N ARG A 82 -4.33 -14.38 -33.98
CA ARG A 82 -3.79 -14.26 -35.35
C ARG A 82 -2.28 -14.05 -35.36
N HIS A 83 -1.70 -13.56 -34.27
CA HIS A 83 -0.28 -13.22 -34.17
C HIS A 83 0.57 -14.31 -33.50
N ASP A 84 -0.04 -15.29 -32.81
CA ASP A 84 0.68 -16.37 -32.14
C ASP A 84 0.02 -17.74 -32.43
N PRO A 85 0.37 -18.40 -33.55
CA PRO A 85 -0.33 -19.60 -34.02
C PRO A 85 0.05 -20.90 -33.29
N ASP A 86 1.01 -20.87 -32.34
CA ASP A 86 1.60 -22.07 -31.71
C ASP A 86 1.37 -22.16 -30.17
N ALA A 87 0.47 -21.33 -29.62
CA ALA A 87 0.05 -21.44 -28.23
C ALA A 87 -1.24 -22.27 -28.08
N ALA A 88 -1.19 -23.54 -28.45
CA ALA A 88 -2.24 -24.54 -28.17
C ALA A 88 -1.62 -25.88 -27.73
#